data_AF-A0A314ZQ91-F1
#
_entry.id   AF-A0A314ZQ91-F1
#
_cell.length_a   1.000
_cell.length_b   1.000
_cell.length_c   1.000
_cell.angle_alpha   90.00
_cell.angle_beta   90.00
_cell.angle_gamma   90.00
#
_symmetry.space_group_name_H-M   'P 1'
#
loop_
_entity.id
_entity.type
_entity.pdbx_description
1 polymer ?
#
loop_
_entity_poly.entity_id
_entity_poly.type
_entity_poly.pdbx_seq_one_letter_code
_entity_poly.pdbx_strand_id
1 'polypeptide(L)'
;MDTSQNATGGSGGNGVLVPQANDTAGATMVDEPKQNLNEVINSIQKTLGLIHQLYLTVSSFNDASQLPLLQRLNALVIELDNMAKLSEKCNIQVPMEVFNLIDDGKNPDEFTRDVINSSIAKNQITKGKTDTFKSLRKHLLEELEQTFPDEVESYREIRAASAAETKRLAQAQSILQNGDVKVKPEP
;
A
#
# COMPACT_ATOMS: atom_id res chain seq x y z
N MET A 1 -2.71 -19.21 68.69
CA MET A 1 -2.13 -17.86 68.49
C MET A 1 -2.75 -17.33 67.23
N ASP A 2 -3.61 -16.32 67.35
CA ASP A 2 -4.19 -15.58 66.25
C ASP A 2 -4.32 -14.13 66.74
N THR A 3 -3.65 -13.20 66.07
CA THR A 3 -3.86 -11.75 66.20
C THR A 3 -3.01 -11.01 65.16
N SER A 4 -3.66 -10.31 64.23
CA SER A 4 -3.63 -8.83 64.15
C SER A 4 -4.31 -8.34 62.86
N GLN A 5 -5.27 -7.41 63.01
CA GLN A 5 -5.95 -6.71 61.92
C GLN A 5 -5.64 -5.21 61.98
N ASN A 6 -5.83 -4.49 60.87
CA ASN A 6 -6.05 -3.02 60.77
C ASN A 6 -4.88 -2.09 61.21
N ALA A 7 -4.79 -0.80 60.85
CA ALA A 7 -5.35 0.05 59.76
C ALA A 7 -4.57 1.42 59.82
N THR A 8 -4.88 2.58 59.17
CA THR A 8 -6.07 3.07 58.44
C THR A 8 -5.71 4.24 57.50
N GLY A 9 -6.32 4.31 56.31
CA GLY A 9 -6.50 5.54 55.51
C GLY A 9 -5.32 6.00 54.63
N GLY A 10 -5.55 6.80 53.58
CA GLY A 10 -6.85 7.22 53.02
C GLY A 10 -6.78 8.42 52.04
N SER A 11 -7.93 8.72 51.40
CA SER A 11 -8.18 9.86 50.48
C SER A 11 -7.49 9.81 49.10
N GLY A 12 -8.07 10.49 48.08
CA GLY A 12 -7.31 10.79 46.84
C GLY A 12 -7.98 10.75 45.46
N GLY A 13 -9.25 11.12 45.29
CA GLY A 13 -9.83 11.77 44.07
C GLY A 13 -9.49 11.30 42.63
N ASN A 14 -10.55 10.98 41.87
CA ASN A 14 -10.65 10.80 40.41
C ASN A 14 -9.56 11.46 39.51
N GLY A 15 -8.91 10.64 38.67
CA GLY A 15 -8.25 11.09 37.44
C GLY A 15 -8.98 10.57 36.20
N VAL A 16 -9.83 11.39 35.58
CA VAL A 16 -10.54 11.03 34.34
C VAL A 16 -9.58 11.08 33.16
N LEU A 17 -9.52 9.99 32.37
CA LEU A 17 -8.72 9.94 31.14
C LEU A 17 -9.39 10.78 30.05
N VAL A 18 -8.92 12.01 29.87
CA VAL A 18 -9.36 12.91 28.79
C VAL A 18 -8.78 12.41 27.46
N PRO A 19 -9.60 12.14 26.42
CA PRO A 19 -9.09 11.93 25.07
C PRO A 19 -8.58 13.27 24.53
N GLN A 20 -7.26 13.48 24.51
CA GLN A 20 -6.67 14.70 23.97
C GLN A 20 -6.73 14.70 22.45
N ALA A 21 -7.79 15.28 21.90
CA ALA A 21 -7.96 15.44 20.47
C ALA A 21 -7.02 16.51 19.91
N ASN A 22 -6.02 16.10 19.11
CA ASN A 22 -5.51 16.89 17.98
C ASN A 22 -4.64 16.03 17.04
N ASP A 23 -5.24 15.33 16.08
CA ASP A 23 -4.50 14.57 15.05
C ASP A 23 -5.14 14.68 13.64
N THR A 24 -5.89 15.76 13.41
CA THR A 24 -6.72 15.98 12.21
C THR A 24 -5.93 16.48 10.99
N ALA A 25 -4.59 16.38 11.01
CA ALA A 25 -3.71 16.87 9.95
C ALA A 25 -3.15 15.76 9.03
N GLY A 26 -3.09 14.51 9.50
CA GLY A 26 -2.56 13.37 8.73
C GLY A 26 -3.61 12.51 8.02
N ALA A 27 -4.87 12.54 8.47
CA ALA A 27 -5.90 11.60 8.00
C ALA A 27 -6.54 11.97 6.65
N THR A 28 -6.70 13.27 6.37
CA THR A 28 -7.55 13.78 5.26
C THR A 28 -7.12 13.29 3.88
N MET A 29 -5.81 13.32 3.57
CA MET A 29 -5.30 12.98 2.23
C MET A 29 -5.38 11.49 1.87
N VAL A 30 -5.66 10.59 2.83
CA VAL A 30 -5.74 9.13 2.59
C VAL A 30 -7.19 8.64 2.49
N ASP A 31 -8.15 9.35 3.10
CA ASP A 31 -9.57 9.00 3.00
C ASP A 31 -10.24 9.62 1.77
N GLU A 32 -9.84 10.82 1.32
CA GLU A 32 -10.44 11.47 0.15
C GLU A 32 -10.46 10.59 -1.13
N PRO A 33 -9.36 9.93 -1.57
CA PRO A 33 -9.41 9.02 -2.72
C PRO A 33 -10.26 7.77 -2.48
N LYS A 34 -10.34 7.26 -1.24
CA LYS A 34 -11.20 6.12 -0.90
C LYS A 34 -12.68 6.51 -0.89
N GLN A 35 -13.01 7.72 -0.45
CA GLN A 35 -14.37 8.22 -0.45
C GLN A 35 -14.88 8.38 -1.88
N ASN A 36 -14.11 9.01 -2.77
CA ASN A 36 -14.44 9.12 -4.20
C ASN A 36 -14.66 7.74 -4.84
N LEU A 37 -13.82 6.74 -4.52
CA LEU A 37 -14.00 5.37 -4.99
C LEU A 37 -15.29 4.72 -4.46
N ASN A 38 -15.67 4.96 -3.20
CA ASN A 38 -16.95 4.48 -2.66
C ASN A 38 -18.15 5.17 -3.33
N GLU A 39 -18.07 6.46 -3.65
CA GLU A 39 -19.10 7.18 -4.42
C GLU A 39 -19.31 6.54 -5.80
N VAL A 40 -18.22 6.22 -6.52
CA VAL A 40 -18.27 5.50 -7.81
C VAL A 40 -18.86 4.09 -7.65
N ILE A 41 -18.42 3.30 -6.66
CA ILE A 41 -18.95 1.95 -6.40
C ILE A 41 -20.47 1.99 -6.14
N ASN A 42 -20.94 2.94 -5.34
CA ASN A 42 -22.37 3.12 -5.06
C ASN A 42 -23.17 3.49 -6.33
N SER A 43 -22.62 4.35 -7.19
CA SER A 43 -23.26 4.72 -8.47
C SER A 43 -23.30 3.54 -9.47
N ILE A 44 -22.25 2.71 -9.52
CA ILE A 44 -22.24 1.46 -10.30
C ILE A 44 -23.33 0.49 -9.81
N GLN A 45 -23.42 0.27 -8.48
CA GLN A 45 -24.45 -0.60 -7.90
C GLN A 45 -25.88 -0.09 -8.19
N LYS A 46 -26.09 1.23 -8.07
CA LYS A 46 -27.37 1.89 -8.40
C LYS A 46 -27.71 1.77 -9.89
N THR A 47 -26.73 1.95 -10.77
CA THR A 47 -26.86 1.75 -12.22
C THR A 47 -27.28 0.31 -12.55
N LEU A 48 -26.61 -0.69 -11.96
CA LEU A 48 -26.98 -2.10 -12.12
C LEU A 48 -28.39 -2.40 -11.61
N GLY A 49 -28.78 -1.82 -10.47
CA GLY A 49 -30.14 -1.91 -9.93
C GLY A 49 -31.20 -1.31 -10.86
N LEU A 50 -30.92 -0.14 -11.47
CA LEU A 50 -31.80 0.48 -12.45
C LEU A 50 -31.93 -0.35 -13.73
N ILE A 51 -30.83 -0.91 -14.25
CA ILE A 51 -30.83 -1.83 -15.40
C ILE A 51 -31.67 -3.08 -15.11
N HIS A 52 -31.51 -3.69 -13.94
CA HIS A 52 -32.30 -4.86 -13.55
C HIS A 52 -33.80 -4.54 -13.40
N GLN A 53 -34.15 -3.41 -12.79
CA GLN A 53 -35.55 -2.95 -12.69
C GLN A 53 -36.15 -2.61 -14.06
N LEU A 54 -35.35 -2.08 -14.99
CA LEU A 54 -35.76 -1.83 -16.37
C LEU A 54 -36.06 -3.15 -17.09
N TYR A 55 -35.15 -4.14 -16.99
CA TYR A 55 -35.35 -5.49 -17.50
C TYR A 55 -36.64 -6.13 -16.98
N LEU A 56 -36.90 -6.10 -15.67
CA LEU A 56 -38.14 -6.64 -15.10
C LEU A 56 -39.40 -5.94 -15.64
N THR A 57 -39.33 -4.62 -15.85
CA THR A 57 -40.44 -3.82 -16.38
C THR A 57 -40.73 -4.13 -17.85
N VAL A 58 -39.69 -4.35 -18.66
CA VAL A 58 -39.82 -4.75 -20.08
C VAL A 58 -40.27 -6.21 -20.21
N SER A 59 -39.74 -7.11 -19.37
CA SER A 59 -40.05 -8.56 -19.38
C SER A 59 -41.50 -8.88 -18.94
N SER A 60 -42.16 -7.94 -18.25
CA SER A 60 -43.57 -8.06 -17.82
C SER A 60 -44.45 -6.90 -18.31
N PHE A 61 -44.08 -6.31 -19.45
CA PHE A 61 -44.70 -5.08 -19.97
C PHE A 61 -46.22 -5.19 -20.18
N ASN A 62 -46.91 -4.13 -19.79
CA ASN A 62 -48.35 -3.90 -19.94
C ASN A 62 -48.63 -2.39 -19.93
N ASP A 63 -49.83 -1.96 -20.30
CA ASP A 63 -50.15 -0.53 -20.47
C ASP A 63 -49.90 0.32 -19.21
N ALA A 64 -50.18 -0.21 -18.02
CA ALA A 64 -49.91 0.48 -16.75
C ALA A 64 -48.41 0.64 -16.43
N SER A 65 -47.54 -0.15 -17.07
CA SER A 65 -46.09 -0.05 -16.92
C SER A 65 -45.42 0.99 -17.83
N GLN A 66 -46.14 1.60 -18.78
CA GLN A 66 -45.58 2.56 -19.74
C GLN A 66 -44.94 3.79 -19.08
N LEU A 67 -45.61 4.41 -18.10
CA LEU A 67 -45.06 5.56 -17.38
C LEU A 67 -43.89 5.17 -16.46
N PRO A 68 -43.96 4.11 -15.63
CA PRO A 68 -42.80 3.57 -14.92
C PRO A 68 -41.59 3.25 -15.82
N LEU A 69 -41.81 2.71 -17.02
CA LEU A 69 -40.74 2.39 -17.97
C LEU A 69 -39.97 3.66 -18.38
N LEU A 70 -40.68 4.73 -18.76
CA LEU A 70 -40.09 6.03 -19.12
C LEU A 70 -39.35 6.66 -17.92
N GLN A 71 -39.92 6.57 -16.72
CA GLN A 71 -39.29 7.06 -15.48
C GLN A 71 -37.98 6.32 -15.18
N ARG A 72 -37.96 4.98 -15.30
CA ARG A 72 -36.74 4.17 -15.11
C ARG A 72 -35.67 4.46 -16.16
N LEU A 73 -36.05 4.63 -17.42
CA LEU A 73 -35.12 4.96 -18.51
C LEU A 73 -34.46 6.32 -18.25
N ASN A 74 -35.24 7.36 -17.93
CA ASN A 74 -34.70 8.68 -17.59
C ASN A 74 -33.81 8.63 -16.34
N ALA A 75 -34.18 7.86 -15.31
CA ALA A 75 -33.35 7.68 -14.12
C ALA A 75 -32.00 6.99 -14.43
N LEU A 76 -31.99 6.02 -15.35
CA LEU A 76 -30.76 5.37 -15.82
C LEU A 76 -29.85 6.34 -16.58
N VAL A 77 -30.41 7.17 -17.47
CA VAL A 77 -29.63 8.19 -18.20
C VAL A 77 -28.99 9.21 -17.24
N ILE A 78 -29.75 9.68 -16.24
CA ILE A 78 -29.24 10.58 -15.20
C ILE A 78 -28.14 9.91 -14.36
N GLU A 79 -28.29 8.62 -14.02
CA GLU A 79 -27.28 7.94 -13.22
C GLU A 79 -25.99 7.64 -14.00
N LEU A 80 -26.07 7.35 -15.31
CA LEU A 80 -24.89 7.20 -16.15
C LEU A 80 -24.09 8.50 -16.30
N ASP A 81 -24.78 9.64 -16.39
CA ASP A 81 -24.18 10.99 -16.37
C ASP A 81 -23.53 11.32 -15.01
N ASN A 82 -24.17 10.95 -13.88
CA ASN A 82 -23.57 11.04 -12.55
C ASN A 82 -22.32 10.15 -12.44
N MET A 83 -22.39 8.89 -12.89
CA MET A 83 -21.30 7.92 -12.82
C MET A 83 -20.07 8.40 -13.61
N ALA A 84 -20.27 9.00 -14.78
CA ALA A 84 -19.20 9.63 -15.56
C ALA A 84 -18.51 10.76 -14.75
N LYS A 85 -19.28 11.69 -14.19
CA LYS A 85 -18.77 12.83 -13.39
C LYS A 85 -18.09 12.41 -12.08
N LEU A 86 -18.48 11.27 -11.51
CA LEU A 86 -17.78 10.67 -10.36
C LEU A 86 -16.47 10.00 -10.78
N SER A 87 -16.43 9.38 -11.97
CA SER A 87 -15.22 8.73 -12.49
C SER A 87 -14.06 9.70 -12.74
N GLU A 88 -14.34 10.94 -13.15
CA GLU A 88 -13.34 12.01 -13.33
C GLU A 88 -12.53 12.30 -12.05
N LYS A 89 -13.10 12.04 -10.86
CA LYS A 89 -12.43 12.22 -9.58
C LYS A 89 -11.54 11.04 -9.17
N CYS A 90 -11.70 9.88 -9.80
CA CYS A 90 -11.01 8.64 -9.44
C CYS A 90 -9.71 8.47 -10.23
N ASN A 91 -8.68 9.26 -9.88
CA ASN A 91 -7.34 9.16 -10.46
C ASN A 91 -6.58 7.90 -9.97
N ILE A 92 -7.00 6.73 -10.44
CA ILE A 92 -6.41 5.42 -10.16
C ILE A 92 -5.82 4.86 -11.46
N GLN A 93 -4.55 4.46 -11.45
CA GLN A 93 -3.93 3.75 -12.57
C GLN A 93 -4.12 2.24 -12.41
N VAL A 94 -4.63 1.59 -13.47
CA VAL A 94 -4.86 0.13 -13.51
C VAL A 94 -3.96 -0.46 -14.61
N PRO A 95 -3.15 -1.51 -14.33
CA PRO A 95 -2.35 -2.18 -15.36
C PRO A 95 -3.23 -2.85 -16.42
N MET A 96 -2.78 -2.84 -17.68
CA MET A 96 -3.53 -3.47 -18.79
C MET A 96 -3.69 -4.98 -18.61
N GLU A 97 -2.78 -5.63 -17.92
CA GLU A 97 -2.87 -7.04 -17.54
C GLU A 97 -4.08 -7.33 -16.64
N VAL A 98 -4.44 -6.39 -15.75
CA VAL A 98 -5.62 -6.50 -14.90
C VAL A 98 -6.90 -6.31 -15.72
N PHE A 99 -6.88 -5.38 -16.68
CA PHE A 99 -7.99 -5.18 -17.63
C PHE A 99 -8.24 -6.45 -18.47
N ASN A 100 -7.18 -7.05 -19.02
CA ASN A 100 -7.28 -8.28 -19.80
C ASN A 100 -7.85 -9.46 -18.99
N LEU A 101 -7.56 -9.56 -17.69
CA LEU A 101 -8.16 -10.58 -16.82
C LEU A 101 -9.67 -10.39 -16.65
N ILE A 102 -10.15 -9.13 -16.63
CA ILE A 102 -11.58 -8.81 -16.51
C ILE A 102 -12.32 -9.18 -17.80
N ASP A 103 -11.76 -8.85 -18.97
CA ASP A 103 -12.31 -9.24 -20.27
C ASP A 103 -12.33 -10.77 -20.47
N ASP A 104 -11.32 -11.49 -19.97
CA ASP A 104 -11.26 -12.96 -19.92
C ASP A 104 -12.24 -13.59 -18.90
N GLY A 105 -12.91 -12.80 -18.06
CA GLY A 105 -13.79 -13.29 -16.99
C GLY A 105 -13.08 -13.96 -15.82
N LYS A 106 -11.79 -13.67 -15.62
CA LYS A 106 -10.92 -14.20 -14.53
C LYS A 106 -10.92 -13.24 -13.33
N ASN A 107 -10.38 -13.70 -12.19
CA ASN A 107 -10.24 -12.81 -11.03
C ASN A 107 -9.02 -11.86 -11.23
N PRO A 108 -9.18 -10.53 -11.20
CA PRO A 108 -8.06 -9.58 -11.25
C PRO A 108 -7.02 -9.77 -10.13
N ASP A 109 -7.40 -10.35 -8.97
CA ASP A 109 -6.45 -10.67 -7.88
C ASP A 109 -5.33 -11.63 -8.32
N GLU A 110 -5.54 -12.40 -9.38
CA GLU A 110 -4.52 -13.32 -9.91
C GLU A 110 -3.28 -12.57 -10.39
N PHE A 111 -3.43 -11.38 -10.97
CA PHE A 111 -2.30 -10.52 -11.30
C PHE A 111 -1.55 -10.06 -10.04
N THR A 112 -2.27 -9.62 -9.01
CA THR A 112 -1.68 -9.20 -7.73
C THR A 112 -0.89 -10.34 -7.08
N ARG A 113 -1.47 -11.55 -7.02
CA ARG A 113 -0.83 -12.78 -6.56
C ARG A 113 0.44 -13.09 -7.34
N ASP A 114 0.38 -13.04 -8.67
CA ASP A 114 1.48 -13.46 -9.53
C ASP A 114 2.61 -12.43 -9.59
N VAL A 115 2.32 -11.14 -9.43
CA VAL A 115 3.31 -10.08 -9.19
C VAL A 115 4.03 -10.28 -7.85
N ILE A 116 3.28 -10.56 -6.76
CA ILE A 116 3.87 -10.84 -5.44
C ILE A 116 4.77 -12.08 -5.50
N ASN A 117 4.28 -13.20 -6.04
CA ASN A 117 5.05 -14.44 -6.20
C ASN A 117 6.30 -14.22 -7.08
N SER A 118 6.16 -13.49 -8.20
CA SER A 118 7.28 -13.12 -9.06
C SER A 118 8.32 -12.25 -8.34
N SER A 119 7.89 -11.34 -7.46
CA SER A 119 8.77 -10.49 -6.66
C SER A 119 9.55 -11.32 -5.63
N ILE A 120 8.87 -12.24 -4.93
CA ILE A 120 9.50 -13.18 -3.97
C ILE A 120 10.54 -14.05 -4.70
N ALA A 121 10.19 -14.65 -5.83
CA ALA A 121 11.10 -15.48 -6.61
C ALA A 121 12.31 -14.67 -7.14
N LYS A 122 12.09 -13.47 -7.69
CA LYS A 122 13.17 -12.58 -8.15
C LYS A 122 14.07 -12.15 -6.98
N ASN A 123 13.52 -11.88 -5.80
CA ASN A 123 14.29 -11.56 -4.60
C ASN A 123 15.18 -12.74 -4.17
N GLN A 124 14.62 -13.95 -4.07
CA GLN A 124 15.35 -15.15 -3.69
C GLN A 124 16.46 -15.50 -4.71
N ILE A 125 16.18 -15.40 -6.01
CA ILE A 125 17.19 -15.57 -7.08
C ILE A 125 18.30 -14.51 -6.98
N THR A 126 17.93 -13.25 -6.69
CA THR A 126 18.91 -12.15 -6.55
C THR A 126 19.80 -12.38 -5.33
N LYS A 127 19.23 -12.77 -4.19
CA LYS A 127 19.98 -13.17 -3.00
C LYS A 127 20.92 -14.34 -3.30
N GLY A 128 20.41 -15.40 -3.94
CA GLY A 128 21.21 -16.57 -4.33
C GLY A 128 22.42 -16.18 -5.19
N LYS A 129 22.21 -15.40 -6.27
CA LYS A 129 23.29 -14.85 -7.09
C LYS A 129 24.29 -14.03 -6.26
N THR A 130 23.81 -13.13 -5.41
CA THR A 130 24.66 -12.31 -4.53
C THR A 130 25.51 -13.17 -3.59
N ASP A 131 24.94 -14.21 -2.99
CA ASP A 131 25.64 -15.10 -2.06
C ASP A 131 26.61 -16.04 -2.80
N THR A 132 26.30 -16.50 -4.01
CA THR A 132 27.28 -17.17 -4.90
C THR A 132 28.46 -16.26 -5.25
N PHE A 133 28.23 -15.00 -5.62
CA PHE A 133 29.31 -14.04 -5.89
C PHE A 133 30.16 -13.73 -4.64
N LYS A 134 29.56 -13.65 -3.44
CA LYS A 134 30.31 -13.57 -2.17
C LYS A 134 31.20 -14.80 -1.97
N SER A 135 30.67 -16.00 -2.20
CA SER A 135 31.39 -17.26 -2.03
C SER A 135 32.57 -17.38 -3.00
N LEU A 136 32.36 -17.13 -4.29
CA LEU A 136 33.41 -17.10 -5.30
C LEU A 136 34.51 -16.09 -4.95
N ARG A 137 34.12 -14.87 -4.55
CA ARG A 137 35.05 -13.80 -4.16
C ARG A 137 35.77 -14.09 -2.82
N LYS A 138 35.22 -14.95 -1.95
CA LYS A 138 35.92 -15.45 -0.76
C LYS A 138 36.97 -16.47 -1.18
N HIS A 139 36.57 -17.53 -1.88
CA HIS A 139 37.47 -18.61 -2.28
C HIS A 139 38.65 -18.12 -3.13
N LEU A 140 38.40 -17.21 -4.09
CA LEU A 140 39.47 -16.59 -4.89
C LEU A 140 40.48 -15.81 -4.02
N LEU A 141 40.05 -15.19 -2.92
CA LEU A 141 40.96 -14.54 -1.99
C LEU A 141 41.72 -15.55 -1.12
N GLU A 142 41.11 -16.67 -0.74
CA GLU A 142 41.77 -17.75 0.04
C GLU A 142 42.89 -18.46 -0.76
N GLU A 143 42.73 -18.59 -2.08
CA GLU A 143 43.78 -19.11 -2.97
C GLU A 143 44.87 -18.05 -3.26
N LEU A 144 44.48 -16.78 -3.45
CA LEU A 144 45.44 -15.68 -3.62
C LEU A 144 46.28 -15.45 -2.36
N GLU A 145 45.71 -15.54 -1.17
CA GLU A 145 46.40 -15.28 0.11
C GLU A 145 47.48 -16.33 0.42
N GLN A 146 47.35 -17.55 -0.12
CA GLN A 146 48.39 -18.58 -0.08
C GLN A 146 49.51 -18.39 -1.11
N THR A 147 49.27 -17.61 -2.19
CA THR A 147 50.18 -17.51 -3.34
C THR A 147 50.88 -16.15 -3.44
N PHE A 148 50.18 -15.08 -3.04
CA PHE A 148 50.50 -13.67 -3.25
C PHE A 148 49.99 -12.81 -2.06
N PRO A 149 50.58 -12.96 -0.86
CA PRO A 149 50.04 -12.35 0.37
C PRO A 149 50.12 -10.82 0.38
N ASP A 150 51.21 -10.24 -0.12
CA ASP A 150 51.45 -8.79 -0.11
C ASP A 150 50.48 -8.05 -1.07
N GLU A 151 50.16 -8.68 -2.21
CA GLU A 151 49.16 -8.21 -3.16
C GLU A 151 47.74 -8.31 -2.60
N VAL A 152 47.45 -9.32 -1.78
CA VAL A 152 46.14 -9.47 -1.11
C VAL A 152 45.92 -8.39 -0.06
N GLU A 153 46.93 -8.02 0.73
CA GLU A 153 46.78 -6.91 1.68
C GLU A 153 46.63 -5.57 0.96
N SER A 154 47.42 -5.33 -0.09
CA SER A 154 47.25 -4.17 -0.97
C SER A 154 45.82 -4.08 -1.55
N TYR A 155 45.23 -5.21 -1.95
CA TYR A 155 43.83 -5.27 -2.40
C TYR A 155 42.82 -5.00 -1.27
N ARG A 156 43.09 -5.47 -0.04
CA ARG A 156 42.25 -5.23 1.14
C ARG A 156 42.19 -3.74 1.48
N GLU A 157 43.31 -3.03 1.45
CA GLU A 157 43.37 -1.57 1.65
C GLU A 157 42.58 -0.80 0.60
N ILE A 158 42.85 -1.03 -0.69
CA ILE A 158 42.15 -0.36 -1.80
C ILE A 158 40.64 -0.56 -1.70
N ARG A 159 40.20 -1.79 -1.35
CA ARG A 159 38.78 -2.10 -1.18
C ARG A 159 38.17 -1.42 0.04
N ALA A 160 38.90 -1.29 1.14
CA ALA A 160 38.43 -0.58 2.34
C ALA A 160 38.26 0.92 2.05
N ALA A 161 39.22 1.54 1.36
CA ALA A 161 39.15 2.94 0.93
C ALA A 161 37.93 3.18 0.02
N SER A 162 37.77 2.39 -1.05
CA SER A 162 36.65 2.50 -1.98
C SER A 162 35.29 2.30 -1.31
N ALA A 163 35.18 1.36 -0.35
CA ALA A 163 33.95 1.17 0.43
C ALA A 163 33.63 2.36 1.36
N ALA A 164 34.65 2.98 1.98
CA ALA A 164 34.49 4.16 2.81
C ALA A 164 34.10 5.40 1.98
N GLU A 165 34.67 5.56 0.80
CA GLU A 165 34.33 6.61 -0.17
C GLU A 165 32.88 6.45 -0.67
N THR A 166 32.49 5.26 -1.11
CA THR A 166 31.11 4.94 -1.53
C THR A 166 30.10 5.25 -0.42
N LYS A 167 30.44 4.92 0.84
CA LYS A 167 29.61 5.23 2.00
C LYS A 167 29.51 6.74 2.26
N ARG A 168 30.61 7.49 2.14
CA ARG A 168 30.61 8.96 2.25
C ARG A 168 29.77 9.62 1.17
N LEU A 169 29.86 9.16 -0.07
CA LEU A 169 29.07 9.69 -1.19
C LEU A 169 27.57 9.46 -0.98
N ALA A 170 27.18 8.24 -0.57
CA ALA A 170 25.78 7.94 -0.24
C ALA A 170 25.25 8.77 0.93
N GLN A 171 26.08 9.02 1.96
CA GLN A 171 25.72 9.91 3.07
C GLN A 171 25.59 11.37 2.63
N ALA A 172 26.51 11.88 1.81
CA ALA A 172 26.45 13.25 1.28
C ALA A 172 25.22 13.48 0.38
N GLN A 173 24.85 12.49 -0.45
CA GLN A 173 23.63 12.54 -1.27
C GLN A 173 22.37 12.53 -0.39
N SER A 174 22.33 11.70 0.66
CA SER A 174 21.21 11.66 1.62
C SER A 174 21.01 13.00 2.36
N ILE A 175 22.10 13.70 2.68
CA ILE A 175 22.07 15.03 3.32
C ILE A 175 21.54 16.13 2.38
N LEU A 176 21.58 15.93 1.06
CA LEU A 176 21.18 16.94 0.06
C LEU A 176 19.77 16.75 -0.52
N GLN A 177 18.99 15.77 -0.05
CA GLN A 177 17.64 15.50 -0.58
C GLN A 177 16.55 15.24 0.49
N ASN A 178 16.66 15.87 1.66
CA ASN A 178 15.53 16.06 2.57
C ASN A 178 15.55 17.48 3.14
N GLY A 179 14.45 18.23 2.96
CA GLY A 179 14.23 19.47 3.69
C GLY A 179 13.84 19.19 5.15
N ASP A 180 14.11 20.14 6.05
CA ASP A 180 13.91 19.98 7.50
C ASP A 180 12.52 19.45 7.90
N VAL A 181 12.48 18.21 8.39
CA VAL A 181 11.52 17.78 9.42
C VAL A 181 12.31 17.33 10.64
N LYS A 182 12.59 18.31 11.49
CA LYS A 182 13.37 18.18 12.73
C LYS A 182 12.54 17.50 13.82
N VAL A 183 12.41 16.17 13.74
CA VAL A 183 11.77 15.37 14.78
C VAL A 183 12.58 15.49 16.09
N LYS A 184 11.97 16.08 17.12
CA LYS A 184 12.54 16.12 18.47
C LYS A 184 12.67 14.70 19.02
N PRO A 185 13.78 14.35 19.70
CA PRO A 185 13.71 13.36 20.76
C PRO A 185 12.99 14.00 21.98
N GLU A 186 12.01 13.29 22.52
CA GLU A 186 11.49 13.49 23.88
C GLU A 186 11.89 12.29 24.77
N PRO A 187 11.88 12.45 26.11
CA PRO A 187 12.68 11.64 27.03
C PRO A 187 12.06 10.28 27.43
#